data_AF-A0AAD7MZR8-F1
#
_entry.id   AF-A0AAD7MZR8-F1
#
_cell.length_a   1.000
_cell.length_b   1.000
_cell.length_c   1.000
_cell.angle_alpha   90.00
_cell.angle_beta   90.00
_cell.angle_gamma   90.00
#
_symmetry.space_group_name_H-M   'P 1'
#
loop_
_entity.id
_entity.type
_entity.pdbx_description
1 polymer ?
#
loop_
_entity_poly.entity_id
_entity_poly.type
_entity_poly.pdbx_seq_one_letter_code
_entity_poly.pdbx_strand_id
1 'polypeptide(L)'
;MLCAACKDPLPPSAVLPTPKQKEELLELVRLPFIATASHSSQYESKIASSIEALAQYDSGIGRLRKSLADMLADREELREYLDGCRSLFSPLRRLPAEVLCQIFTPFSTSFDSGDQRYSRRPPLSEPELHPISLVCARWHDIILDTPALWSDI
;
A
#
# COMPACT_ATOMS: atom_id res chain seq x y z
N MET A 1 23.22 -10.16 18.85
CA MET A 1 22.63 -11.15 17.92
C MET A 1 22.13 -10.38 16.71
N LEU A 2 22.52 -10.76 15.48
CA LEU A 2 22.04 -10.09 14.26
C LEU A 2 20.72 -10.71 13.81
N CYS A 3 19.85 -9.93 13.18
CA CYS A 3 18.65 -10.46 12.52
C CYS A 3 19.07 -11.28 11.29
N ALA A 4 18.54 -12.49 11.14
CA ALA A 4 18.89 -13.38 10.01
C ALA A 4 18.45 -12.83 8.64
N ALA A 5 17.45 -11.94 8.60
CA ALA A 5 16.90 -11.39 7.36
C ALA A 5 17.57 -10.07 6.95
N CYS A 6 17.78 -9.13 7.88
CA CYS A 6 18.33 -7.81 7.57
C CYS A 6 19.79 -7.61 8.02
N LYS A 7 20.42 -8.61 8.67
CA LYS A 7 21.79 -8.58 9.21
C LYS A 7 22.09 -7.44 10.21
N ASP A 8 21.09 -6.66 10.59
CA ASP A 8 21.21 -5.60 11.57
C ASP A 8 21.35 -6.15 13.00
N PRO A 9 22.08 -5.45 13.88
CA PRO A 9 22.10 -5.77 15.30
C PRO A 9 20.71 -5.63 15.89
N LEU A 10 20.17 -6.76 16.37
CA LEU A 10 19.00 -6.72 17.25
C LEU A 10 19.47 -6.24 18.61
N PRO A 11 18.74 -5.29 19.24
CA PRO A 11 19.01 -4.90 20.62
C PRO A 11 18.98 -6.16 21.50
N PRO A 12 19.94 -6.32 22.42
CA PRO A 12 20.03 -7.51 23.25
C PRO A 12 18.78 -7.65 24.13
N SER A 13 18.16 -8.83 24.13
CA SER A 13 17.01 -9.18 24.99
C SER A 13 17.31 -9.10 26.50
N ALA A 14 18.56 -8.81 26.87
CA ALA A 14 19.06 -8.81 28.24
C ALA A 14 18.61 -7.59 29.07
N VAL A 15 17.97 -6.58 28.47
CA VAL A 15 17.55 -5.35 29.20
C VAL A 15 16.10 -5.42 29.69
N LEU A 16 15.35 -6.46 29.34
CA LEU A 16 13.97 -6.59 29.82
C LEU A 16 13.94 -6.91 31.32
N PRO A 17 13.18 -6.14 32.13
CA PRO A 17 13.04 -6.45 33.55
C PRO A 17 12.30 -7.78 33.73
N THR A 18 12.84 -8.62 34.59
CA THR A 18 12.25 -9.90 34.96
C THR A 18 10.90 -9.71 35.66
N PRO A 19 10.01 -10.72 35.64
CA PRO A 19 8.74 -10.64 36.36
C PRO A 19 8.90 -10.29 37.85
N LYS A 20 9.95 -10.83 38.49
CA LYS A 20 10.27 -10.55 39.90
C LYS A 20 10.63 -9.09 40.13
N GLN A 21 11.45 -8.50 39.25
CA GLN A 21 11.81 -7.08 39.34
C GLN A 21 10.62 -6.16 39.12
N LYS A 22 9.66 -6.56 38.28
CA LYS A 22 8.40 -5.80 38.09
C LYS A 22 7.54 -5.86 39.35
N GLU A 23 7.39 -7.03 39.96
CA GLU A 23 6.61 -7.20 41.18
C GLU A 23 7.22 -6.43 42.35
N GLU A 24 8.54 -6.53 42.56
CA GLU A 24 9.26 -5.79 43.59
C GLU A 24 9.08 -4.27 43.43
N LEU A 25 9.15 -3.76 42.19
CA LEU A 25 8.87 -2.35 41.91
C LEU A 25 7.42 -1.97 42.25
N LEU A 26 6.45 -2.84 41.95
CA LEU A 26 5.04 -2.60 42.28
C LEU A 26 4.79 -2.62 43.79
N GLU A 27 5.44 -3.51 44.53
CA GLU A 27 5.37 -3.56 45.99
C GLU A 27 5.94 -2.28 46.61
N LEU A 28 7.10 -1.82 46.13
CA LEU A 28 7.72 -0.58 46.61
C LEU A 28 6.85 0.66 46.35
N VAL A 29 6.15 0.72 45.20
CA VAL A 29 5.22 1.80 44.88
C VAL A 29 3.98 1.80 45.78
N ARG A 30 3.55 0.63 46.27
CA ARG A 30 2.36 0.49 47.13
C ARG A 30 2.64 0.81 48.60
N LEU A 31 3.89 0.70 49.04
CA LEU A 31 4.30 0.98 50.41
C LEU A 31 4.66 2.47 50.58
N PRO A 32 4.63 3.02 51.81
CA PRO A 32 5.17 4.35 52.11
C PRO A 32 6.72 4.30 52.08
N PHE A 33 7.26 3.92 50.93
CA PHE A 33 8.68 3.75 50.71
C PHE A 33 9.35 5.12 50.56
N ILE A 34 10.35 5.37 51.40
CA ILE A 34 11.22 6.56 51.30
C ILE A 34 12.56 6.07 50.76
N ALA A 35 12.89 6.50 49.55
CA ALA A 35 14.14 6.11 48.91
C ALA A 35 15.33 6.69 49.67
N THR A 36 16.22 5.82 50.13
CA THR A 36 17.55 6.24 50.60
C THR A 36 18.41 6.70 49.41
N ALA A 37 19.52 7.39 49.66
CA ALA A 37 20.48 7.76 48.61
C ALA A 37 20.96 6.57 47.75
N SER A 38 21.17 5.39 48.36
CA SER A 38 21.58 4.17 47.64
C SER A 38 20.49 3.66 46.69
N HIS A 39 19.25 3.55 47.16
CA HIS A 39 18.11 3.18 46.33
C HIS A 39 17.93 4.16 45.16
N SER A 40 18.01 5.47 45.43
CA SER A 40 17.84 6.52 44.41
C SER A 40 18.87 6.37 43.28
N SER A 41 20.16 6.27 43.63
CA SER A 41 21.22 6.08 42.63
C SER A 41 21.07 4.79 41.82
N GLN A 42 20.65 3.69 42.46
CA GLN A 42 20.40 2.41 41.77
C GLN A 42 19.27 2.53 40.74
N TYR A 43 18.13 3.13 41.12
CA TYR A 43 16.98 3.30 40.23
C TYR A 43 17.27 4.32 39.13
N GLU A 44 17.99 5.40 39.41
CA GLU A 44 18.43 6.38 38.39
C GLU A 44 19.29 5.72 37.31
N SER A 45 20.26 4.88 37.71
CA SER A 45 21.08 4.13 36.75
C SER A 45 20.26 3.14 35.92
N LYS A 46 19.32 2.41 36.56
CA LYS A 46 18.40 1.51 35.86
C LYS A 46 17.50 2.26 34.87
N ILE A 47 17.00 3.44 35.25
CA ILE A 47 16.18 4.30 34.38
C ILE A 47 17.00 4.74 33.17
N ALA A 48 18.22 5.26 33.39
CA ALA A 48 19.09 5.71 32.31
C ALA A 48 19.39 4.58 31.30
N SER A 49 19.75 3.39 31.78
CA SER A 49 19.99 2.22 30.93
C SER A 49 18.71 1.74 30.21
N SER A 50 17.55 1.82 30.87
CA SER A 50 16.26 1.45 30.25
C SER A 50 15.86 2.43 29.14
N ILE A 51 16.12 3.72 29.31
CA ILE A 51 15.88 4.75 28.29
C ILE A 51 16.77 4.49 27.06
N GLU A 52 18.05 4.19 27.27
CA GLU A 52 18.97 3.87 26.18
C GLU A 52 18.50 2.61 25.41
N ALA A 53 18.08 1.57 26.12
CA ALA A 53 17.56 0.37 25.49
C ALA A 53 16.26 0.63 24.70
N LEU A 54 15.34 1.44 25.23
CA LEU A 54 14.14 1.86 24.49
C LEU A 54 14.51 2.59 23.20
N ALA A 55 15.44 3.54 23.23
CA ALA A 55 15.91 4.24 22.05
C ALA A 55 16.52 3.28 21.00
N GLN A 56 17.25 2.26 21.45
CA GLN A 56 17.77 1.21 20.55
C GLN A 56 16.64 0.40 19.91
N TYR A 57 15.63 0.00 20.69
CA TYR A 57 14.43 -0.70 20.18
C TYR A 57 13.68 0.16 19.15
N ASP A 58 13.41 1.42 19.48
CA ASP A 58 12.69 2.35 18.58
C ASP A 58 13.45 2.57 17.27
N SER A 59 14.79 2.71 17.35
CA SER A 59 15.62 2.81 16.15
C SER A 59 15.53 1.54 15.28
N GLY A 60 15.53 0.35 15.89
CA GLY A 60 15.41 -0.93 15.20
C GLY A 60 14.03 -1.10 14.55
N ILE A 61 12.97 -0.75 15.28
CA ILE A 61 11.60 -0.74 14.76
C ILE A 61 11.48 0.23 13.58
N GLY A 62 12.05 1.42 13.69
CA GLY A 62 12.06 2.42 12.62
C GLY A 62 12.73 1.90 11.35
N ARG A 63 13.93 1.29 11.47
CA ARG A 63 14.65 0.69 10.33
C ARG A 63 13.85 -0.43 9.67
N LEU A 64 13.31 -1.36 10.46
CA LEU A 64 12.53 -2.48 9.93
C LEU A 64 11.24 -2.01 9.24
N ARG A 65 10.53 -1.03 9.82
CA ARG A 65 9.35 -0.44 9.19
C ARG A 65 9.68 0.22 7.85
N LYS A 66 10.80 0.94 7.78
CA LYS A 66 11.27 1.53 6.52
C LYS A 66 11.57 0.46 5.47
N SER A 67 12.35 -0.56 5.82
CA SER A 67 12.67 -1.65 4.89
C SER A 67 11.42 -2.39 4.41
N LEU A 68 10.42 -2.58 5.28
CA LEU A 68 9.13 -3.16 4.89
C LEU A 68 8.38 -2.26 3.91
N ALA A 69 8.35 -0.95 4.15
CA ALA A 69 7.72 0.01 3.26
C ALA A 69 8.37 0.02 1.87
N ASP A 70 9.71 0.03 1.82
CA ASP A 70 10.48 -0.03 0.58
C ASP A 70 10.15 -1.32 -0.22
N MET A 71 10.18 -2.49 0.44
CA MET A 71 9.82 -3.76 -0.21
C MET A 71 8.37 -3.82 -0.71
N LEU A 72 7.44 -3.19 0.00
CA LEU A 72 6.05 -3.11 -0.43
C LEU A 72 5.88 -2.20 -1.65
N ALA A 73 6.62 -1.10 -1.71
CA ALA A 73 6.64 -0.21 -2.87
C ALA A 73 7.20 -0.93 -4.11
N ASP A 74 8.38 -1.56 -3.98
CA ASP A 74 9.02 -2.33 -5.06
C ASP A 74 8.10 -3.46 -5.57
N ARG A 75 7.40 -4.13 -4.65
CA ARG A 75 6.43 -5.18 -4.98
C ARG A 75 5.27 -4.64 -5.81
N GLU A 76 4.73 -3.47 -5.48
CA GLU A 76 3.61 -2.88 -6.21
C GLU A 76 4.06 -2.39 -7.59
N GLU A 77 5.23 -1.75 -7.70
CA GLU A 77 5.81 -1.34 -8.99
C GLU A 77 6.00 -2.54 -9.93
N LEU A 78 6.56 -3.65 -9.42
CA LEU A 78 6.70 -4.88 -10.20
C LEU A 78 5.36 -5.48 -10.63
N ARG A 79 4.34 -5.37 -9.77
CA ARG A 79 3.00 -5.85 -10.09
C ARG A 79 2.40 -5.04 -11.23
N GLU A 80 2.46 -3.72 -11.16
CA GLU A 80 1.97 -2.81 -12.21
C GLU A 80 2.68 -3.08 -13.54
N TYR A 81 4.00 -3.24 -13.51
CA TYR A 81 4.78 -3.61 -14.69
C TYR A 81 4.32 -4.94 -15.30
N LEU A 82 4.14 -5.98 -14.48
CA LEU A 82 3.68 -7.29 -14.93
C LEU A 82 2.28 -7.25 -15.52
N ASP A 83 1.36 -6.49 -14.91
CA ASP A 83 0.01 -6.33 -15.44
C ASP A 83 0.03 -5.57 -16.77
N GLY A 84 0.92 -4.58 -16.92
CA GLY A 84 1.23 -3.94 -18.19
C GLY A 84 1.70 -4.95 -19.26
N CYS A 85 2.68 -5.79 -18.94
CA CYS A 85 3.17 -6.84 -19.85
C CYS A 85 2.07 -7.84 -20.22
N ARG A 86 1.27 -8.30 -19.25
CA ARG A 86 0.13 -9.21 -19.50
C ARG A 86 -0.91 -8.58 -20.40
N SER A 87 -1.16 -7.28 -20.27
CA SER A 87 -2.11 -6.56 -21.11
C SER A 87 -1.73 -6.58 -22.59
N LEU A 88 -0.43 -6.68 -22.93
CA LEU A 88 0.05 -6.82 -24.31
C LEU A 88 -0.43 -8.11 -24.96
N PHE A 89 -0.57 -9.17 -24.16
CA PHE A 89 -1.03 -10.48 -24.62
C PHE A 89 -2.54 -10.68 -24.45
N SER A 90 -3.27 -9.65 -24.02
CA SER A 90 -4.72 -9.72 -23.87
C SER A 90 -5.36 -10.17 -25.19
N PRO A 91 -6.27 -11.17 -25.16
CA PRO A 91 -7.00 -11.62 -26.35
C PRO A 91 -7.66 -10.47 -27.12
N LEU A 92 -8.09 -9.42 -26.42
CA LEU A 92 -8.69 -8.22 -27.00
C LEU A 92 -7.77 -7.49 -27.97
N ARG A 93 -6.44 -7.56 -27.80
CA ARG A 93 -5.47 -6.99 -28.74
C ARG A 93 -5.22 -7.88 -29.97
N ARG A 94 -5.69 -9.14 -29.96
CA ARG A 94 -5.52 -10.10 -31.05
C ARG A 94 -6.75 -10.27 -31.93
N LEU A 95 -7.90 -9.74 -31.50
CA LEU A 95 -9.13 -9.76 -32.30
C LEU A 95 -8.94 -8.89 -33.54
N PRO A 96 -9.47 -9.29 -34.72
CA PRO A 96 -9.59 -8.41 -35.88
C PRO A 96 -10.43 -7.17 -35.59
N ALA A 97 -10.24 -6.10 -36.37
CA ALA A 97 -10.98 -4.85 -36.17
C ALA A 97 -12.48 -5.05 -36.33
N GLU A 98 -12.90 -5.91 -37.26
CA GLU A 98 -14.30 -6.22 -37.56
C GLU A 98 -15.00 -6.85 -36.35
N VAL A 99 -14.30 -7.76 -35.65
CA VAL A 99 -14.82 -8.40 -34.43
C VAL A 99 -14.93 -7.39 -33.30
N LEU A 100 -13.94 -6.49 -33.16
CA LEU A 100 -13.99 -5.41 -32.19
C LEU A 100 -15.14 -4.44 -32.48
N CYS A 101 -15.35 -4.05 -33.74
CA CYS A 101 -16.49 -3.22 -34.14
C CYS A 101 -17.82 -3.89 -33.79
N GLN A 102 -17.98 -5.20 -34.08
CA GLN A 102 -19.18 -5.94 -33.69
C GLN A 102 -19.40 -6.00 -32.18
N ILE A 103 -18.32 -6.06 -31.40
CA ILE A 103 -18.39 -5.96 -29.93
C ILE A 103 -18.78 -4.55 -29.50
N PHE A 104 -18.31 -3.50 -30.19
CA PHE A 104 -18.57 -2.10 -29.84
C PHE A 104 -19.99 -1.63 -30.23
N THR A 105 -20.55 -2.13 -31.34
CA THR A 105 -21.85 -1.70 -31.88
C THR A 105 -23.02 -1.74 -30.87
N PRO A 106 -23.18 -2.80 -30.04
CA PRO A 106 -24.22 -2.80 -29.01
C PRO A 106 -24.06 -1.71 -27.95
N PHE A 107 -22.84 -1.20 -27.76
CA PHE A 107 -22.54 -0.20 -26.75
C PHE A 107 -22.62 1.24 -27.28
N SER A 108 -22.59 1.47 -28.61
CA SER A 108 -22.61 2.81 -29.19
C SER A 108 -23.95 3.55 -28.98
N THR A 109 -25.05 2.81 -28.90
CA THR A 109 -26.41 3.37 -28.75
C THR A 109 -26.96 3.28 -27.31
N SER A 110 -26.28 2.57 -26.41
CA SER A 110 -26.80 2.27 -25.06
C SER A 110 -26.52 3.33 -23.99
N PHE A 111 -25.70 4.36 -24.27
CA PHE A 111 -25.31 5.33 -23.25
C PHE A 111 -26.39 6.37 -22.91
N ASP A 112 -27.45 6.50 -23.72
CA ASP A 112 -28.60 7.37 -23.43
C ASP A 112 -29.79 6.64 -22.77
N SER A 113 -29.77 5.31 -22.70
CA SER A 113 -30.89 4.52 -22.17
C SER A 113 -30.65 4.02 -20.75
N GLY A 114 -30.66 4.92 -19.76
CA GLY A 114 -31.16 4.67 -18.39
C GLY A 114 -30.65 3.48 -17.54
N ASP A 115 -29.75 2.61 -18.02
CA ASP A 115 -29.23 1.50 -17.20
C ASP A 115 -28.02 2.01 -16.41
N GLN A 116 -28.37 2.54 -15.24
CA GLN A 116 -27.55 3.23 -14.26
C GLN A 116 -26.53 2.30 -13.56
N ARG A 117 -25.84 1.43 -14.31
CA ARG A 117 -24.83 0.52 -13.73
C ARG A 117 -23.40 0.99 -13.94
N TYR A 118 -23.15 1.93 -14.87
CA TYR A 118 -21.79 2.36 -15.21
C TYR A 118 -21.57 3.87 -15.39
N SER A 119 -22.57 4.73 -15.20
CA SER A 119 -22.43 6.16 -15.48
C SER A 119 -21.90 6.98 -14.30
N ARG A 120 -20.62 7.37 -14.37
CA ARG A 120 -20.12 8.61 -13.76
C ARG A 120 -19.80 9.57 -14.90
N ARG A 121 -20.80 10.32 -15.38
CA ARG A 121 -20.65 11.32 -16.46
C ARG A 121 -19.92 12.56 -15.89
N PRO A 122 -18.79 13.04 -16.45
CA PRO A 122 -18.25 14.37 -16.17
C PRO A 122 -19.09 15.44 -16.92
N PRO A 123 -18.95 16.73 -16.55
CA PRO A 123 -19.78 17.81 -17.12
C PRO A 123 -19.50 18.08 -18.62
N LEU A 124 -20.57 18.44 -19.33
CA LEU A 124 -20.80 18.56 -20.78
C LEU A 124 -19.95 19.61 -21.54
N SER A 125 -18.67 19.79 -21.21
CA SER A 125 -17.84 20.86 -21.80
C SER A 125 -16.66 20.35 -22.64
N GLU A 126 -16.52 19.04 -22.81
CA GLU A 126 -15.49 18.44 -23.67
C GLU A 126 -16.16 17.50 -24.68
N PRO A 127 -15.61 17.35 -25.92
CA PRO A 127 -16.11 16.36 -26.86
C PRO A 127 -16.07 14.98 -26.18
N GLU A 128 -17.24 14.41 -25.87
CA GLU A 128 -17.35 13.16 -25.12
C GLU A 128 -16.72 12.03 -25.94
N LEU A 129 -15.45 11.69 -25.65
CA LEU A 129 -14.81 10.50 -26.18
C LEU A 129 -15.59 9.28 -25.69
N HIS A 130 -16.07 8.45 -26.62
CA HIS A 130 -16.81 7.24 -26.29
C HIS A 130 -16.03 6.40 -25.25
N PRO A 131 -16.59 5.96 -24.11
CA PRO A 131 -15.81 5.35 -23.02
C PRO A 131 -14.94 4.16 -23.43
N ILE A 132 -15.37 3.41 -24.46
CA ILE A 132 -14.62 2.30 -25.06
C ILE A 132 -13.29 2.78 -25.70
N SER A 133 -13.22 4.01 -26.19
CA SER A 133 -11.98 4.58 -26.75
C SER A 133 -10.88 4.76 -25.71
N LEU A 134 -11.22 4.81 -24.41
CA LEU A 134 -10.26 5.01 -23.32
C LEU A 134 -9.49 3.73 -22.95
N VAL A 135 -9.83 2.57 -23.53
CA VAL A 135 -9.22 1.28 -23.15
C VAL A 135 -7.80 1.13 -23.68
N CYS A 136 -7.56 1.45 -24.96
CA CYS A 136 -6.23 1.50 -25.55
C CYS A 136 -6.24 2.26 -26.89
N ALA A 137 -5.08 2.71 -27.36
CA ALA A 137 -4.93 3.43 -28.63
C ALA A 137 -5.58 2.69 -29.82
N ARG A 138 -5.43 1.37 -29.90
CA ARG A 138 -6.06 0.57 -30.96
C ARG A 138 -7.59 0.66 -30.94
N TRP A 139 -8.22 0.66 -29.77
CA TRP A 139 -9.67 0.75 -29.64
C TRP A 139 -10.15 2.16 -29.98
N HIS A 140 -9.38 3.18 -29.58
CA HIS A 140 -9.59 4.56 -30.00
C HIS A 140 -9.56 4.70 -31.53
N ASP A 141 -8.51 4.20 -32.18
CA ASP A 141 -8.36 4.27 -33.64
C ASP A 141 -9.52 3.56 -34.36
N ILE A 142 -9.90 2.35 -33.92
CA ILE A 142 -11.03 1.61 -34.49
C ILE A 142 -12.34 2.39 -34.38
N ILE A 143 -12.58 3.06 -33.25
CA ILE A 143 -13.79 3.87 -33.05
C ILE A 143 -13.77 5.07 -34.00
N LEU A 144 -12.65 5.81 -34.07
CA LEU A 144 -12.54 6.95 -34.98
C LEU A 144 -12.71 6.55 -36.45
N ASP A 145 -12.11 5.44 -36.86
CA ASP A 145 -12.17 4.91 -38.23
C ASP A 145 -13.53 4.29 -38.58
N THR A 146 -14.41 4.09 -37.60
CA THR A 146 -15.75 3.49 -37.81
C THR A 146 -16.85 4.50 -37.45
N PRO A 147 -17.26 5.39 -38.39
CA PRO A 147 -18.29 6.40 -38.15
C PRO A 147 -19.57 5.88 -37.51
N ALA A 148 -20.03 4.69 -37.90
CA ALA A 148 -21.22 4.04 -37.35
C ALA A 148 -21.20 3.82 -35.82
N LEU A 149 -20.06 3.99 -35.14
CA LEU A 149 -19.94 3.88 -33.69
C LEU A 149 -20.07 5.22 -32.94
N TRP A 150 -20.04 6.37 -33.63
CA TRP A 150 -20.10 7.69 -33.00
C TRP A 150 -20.95 8.72 -33.76
N SER A 151 -21.35 8.45 -35.00
CA SER A 151 -22.36 9.23 -35.71
C SER A 151 -23.72 8.55 -35.49
N ASP A 152 -24.49 9.07 -34.54
CA ASP A 152 -25.95 8.90 -34.58
C ASP A 152 -26.47 9.61 -35.83
N ILE A 153 -27.33 8.93 -36.59
CA ILE A 153 -28.11 9.56 -37.67
C ILE A 153 -29.30 10.29 -37.06
#